data_AF-A0A4U5PEP3-F1
#
_entry.id   AF-A0A4U5PEP3-F1
#
_cell.length_a   1.000
_cell.length_b   1.000
_cell.length_c   1.000
_cell.angle_alpha   90.00
_cell.angle_beta   90.00
_cell.angle_gamma   90.00
#
_symmetry.space_group_name_H-M   'P 1'
#
loop_
_entity.id
_entity.type
_entity.pdbx_description
1 polymer ?
#
loop_
_entity_poly.entity_id
_entity_poly.type
_entity_poly.pdbx_seq_one_letter_code
_entity_poly.pdbx_strand_id
1 'polypeptide(L)'
;MRLVIVLFLFVLLPVVLTQSNCQQHNIWLMDVLNVLIPKIDENLNAACDVPSKKLILQYMINMLNVLSLRIKKPCVFTFQPLAFSSTCPALDFANIGFYDMLGRTNYVLDGFCAPGANCPVDQAAYNEVINQKTNLQNILASLNAG
;
A
#
# COMPACT_ATOMS: atom_id res chain seq x y z
N MET A 1 48.96 9.06 23.74
CA MET A 1 47.61 9.49 23.34
C MET A 1 47.34 9.11 21.88
N ARG A 2 46.88 7.89 21.60
CA ARG A 2 46.47 7.46 20.23
C ARG A 2 45.28 6.49 20.19
N LEU A 3 44.73 6.10 21.35
CA LEU A 3 43.63 5.12 21.47
C LEU A 3 42.22 5.72 21.41
N VAL A 4 42.08 7.05 21.52
CA VAL A 4 40.76 7.70 21.64
C VAL A 4 40.06 7.85 20.27
N ILE A 5 40.81 7.90 19.17
CA ILE A 5 40.25 8.15 17.83
C ILE A 5 39.60 6.89 17.23
N VAL A 6 40.05 5.70 17.60
CA VAL A 6 39.53 4.43 17.06
C VAL A 6 38.17 4.06 17.67
N LEU A 7 37.87 4.51 18.89
CA LEU A 7 36.62 4.18 19.59
C LEU A 7 35.39 4.91 19.02
N PHE A 8 35.54 6.10 18.43
CA PHE A 8 34.42 6.82 17.80
C PHE A 8 33.95 6.19 16.48
N LEU A 9 34.82 5.46 15.77
CA LEU A 9 34.48 4.79 14.52
C LEU A 9 33.58 3.56 14.73
N PHE A 10 33.65 2.90 15.89
CA PHE A 10 32.82 1.73 16.20
C PHE A 10 31.42 2.07 16.74
N VAL A 11 31.22 3.27 17.28
CA VAL A 11 29.91 3.71 17.80
C VAL A 11 28.97 4.21 16.68
N LEU A 12 29.51 4.54 15.50
CA LEU A 12 28.73 5.02 14.35
C LEU A 12 28.23 3.91 13.41
N LEU A 13 28.84 2.72 13.44
CA LEU A 13 28.46 1.57 12.61
C LEU A 13 27.00 1.07 12.82
N PRO A 14 26.46 1.01 14.05
CA PRO A 14 25.10 0.50 14.27
C PRO A 14 24.02 1.35 13.59
N VAL A 15 24.23 2.67 13.49
CA VAL A 15 23.23 3.61 12.96
C VAL A 15 23.08 3.46 11.44
N VAL A 16 24.18 3.22 10.72
CA VAL A 16 24.15 3.04 9.25
C VAL A 16 23.47 1.73 8.86
N LEU A 17 23.69 0.65 9.64
CA LEU A 17 23.04 -0.64 9.39
C LEU A 17 21.52 -0.59 9.63
N THR A 18 21.06 0.20 10.60
CA THR A 18 19.61 0.40 10.82
C THR A 18 18.91 1.18 9.70
N GLN A 19 19.60 2.11 9.02
CA GLN A 19 19.02 2.88 7.91
C GLN A 19 18.89 2.07 6.61
N SER A 20 19.83 1.16 6.33
CA SER A 20 19.78 0.29 5.14
C SER A 20 18.50 -0.54 5.07
N ASN A 21 18.05 -1.08 6.21
CA ASN A 21 16.84 -1.89 6.26
C ASN A 21 15.58 -1.05 6.00
N CYS A 22 15.53 0.19 6.50
CA CYS A 22 14.39 1.07 6.27
C CYS A 22 14.22 1.45 4.80
N GLN A 23 15.32 1.71 4.10
CA GLN A 23 15.28 1.97 2.66
C GLN A 23 14.74 0.76 1.89
N GLN A 24 15.20 -0.45 2.24
CA GLN A 24 14.74 -1.68 1.58
C GLN A 24 13.23 -1.93 1.80
N HIS A 25 12.73 -1.71 3.01
CA HIS A 25 11.30 -1.82 3.29
C HIS A 25 10.47 -0.82 2.49
N ASN A 26 10.93 0.42 2.33
CA ASN A 26 10.25 1.42 1.50
C ASN A 26 10.27 1.05 0.01
N ILE A 27 11.39 0.51 -0.50
CA ILE A 27 11.47 0.00 -1.88
C ILE A 27 10.41 -1.11 -2.08
N TRP A 28 10.37 -2.10 -1.19
CA TRP A 28 9.40 -3.19 -1.29
C TRP A 28 7.95 -2.71 -1.21
N LEU A 29 7.69 -1.69 -0.38
CA LEU A 29 6.35 -1.11 -0.29
C LEU A 29 5.96 -0.46 -1.62
N MET A 30 6.85 0.35 -2.18
CA MET A 30 6.61 0.98 -3.49
C MET A 30 6.45 -0.04 -4.61
N ASP A 31 7.23 -1.13 -4.61
CA ASP A 31 7.09 -2.20 -5.60
C ASP A 31 5.70 -2.84 -5.54
N VAL A 32 5.20 -3.14 -4.33
CA VAL A 32 3.84 -3.68 -4.17
C VAL A 32 2.79 -2.67 -4.62
N LEU A 33 2.94 -1.39 -4.30
CA LEU A 33 2.01 -0.34 -4.75
C LEU A 33 2.01 -0.18 -6.28
N ASN A 34 3.18 -0.24 -6.92
CA ASN A 34 3.33 -0.16 -8.37
C ASN A 34 2.67 -1.35 -9.09
N VAL A 35 2.57 -2.52 -8.44
CA VAL A 35 1.82 -3.68 -8.96
C VAL A 35 0.33 -3.57 -8.65
N LEU A 36 -0.05 -2.98 -7.52
CA LEU A 36 -1.45 -2.76 -7.13
C LEU A 36 -2.18 -1.84 -8.12
N ILE A 37 -1.51 -0.81 -8.64
CA ILE A 37 -2.13 0.21 -9.50
C ILE A 37 -2.68 -0.37 -10.81
N PRO A 38 -1.92 -1.15 -11.62
CA PRO A 38 -2.48 -1.81 -12.79
C PRO A 38 -3.70 -2.69 -12.48
N LYS A 39 -3.77 -3.28 -11.27
CA LYS A 39 -4.94 -4.07 -10.85
C LYS A 39 -6.19 -3.23 -10.67
N ILE A 40 -6.07 -1.94 -10.35
CA ILE A 40 -7.20 -1.02 -10.32
C ILE A 40 -7.79 -0.88 -11.72
N ASP A 41 -6.97 -0.63 -12.73
CA ASP A 41 -7.42 -0.47 -14.11
C ASP A 41 -8.02 -1.77 -14.66
N GLU A 42 -7.42 -2.92 -14.37
CA GLU A 42 -7.99 -4.24 -14.71
C GLU A 42 -9.41 -4.39 -14.15
N ASN A 43 -9.65 -4.02 -12.89
CA ASN A 43 -10.97 -4.07 -12.27
C ASN A 43 -11.97 -3.12 -12.94
N LEU A 44 -11.56 -1.90 -13.28
CA LEU A 44 -12.43 -0.91 -13.93
C LEU A 44 -12.83 -1.31 -15.36
N ASN A 45 -11.95 -2.05 -16.05
CA ASN A 45 -12.18 -2.55 -17.40
C ASN A 45 -12.97 -3.87 -17.41
N ALA A 46 -12.89 -4.66 -16.33
CA ALA A 46 -13.64 -5.90 -16.18
C ALA A 46 -15.11 -5.70 -15.76
N ALA A 47 -15.50 -4.49 -15.38
CA ALA A 47 -16.87 -4.18 -14.98
C ALA A 47 -17.84 -4.38 -16.16
N CYS A 48 -18.90 -5.15 -15.92
CA CYS A 48 -19.87 -5.55 -16.94
C CYS A 48 -20.85 -4.42 -17.30
N ASP A 49 -21.10 -3.49 -16.38
CA ASP A 49 -22.08 -2.43 -16.50
C ASP A 49 -21.78 -1.28 -15.53
N VAL A 50 -22.56 -0.20 -15.60
CA VAL A 50 -22.40 0.96 -14.71
C VAL A 50 -22.59 0.60 -13.23
N PRO A 51 -23.62 -0.17 -12.81
CA PRO A 51 -23.77 -0.60 -11.42
C PRO A 51 -22.57 -1.37 -10.85
N SER A 52 -22.07 -2.39 -11.57
CA SER A 52 -20.89 -3.17 -11.17
C SER A 52 -19.63 -2.30 -11.11
N LYS A 53 -19.47 -1.35 -12.04
CA LYS A 53 -18.38 -0.38 -12.01
C LYS A 53 -18.43 0.52 -10.77
N LYS A 54 -19.62 0.98 -10.38
CA LYS A 54 -19.80 1.75 -9.12
C LYS A 54 -19.47 0.92 -7.89
N LEU A 55 -19.90 -0.35 -7.86
CA LEU A 55 -19.62 -1.26 -6.74
C LEU A 55 -18.11 -1.49 -6.56
N ILE A 56 -17.38 -1.82 -7.63
CA ILE A 56 -15.94 -2.05 -7.54
C ILE A 56 -15.16 -0.78 -7.20
N LEU A 57 -15.59 0.38 -7.70
CA LEU A 57 -15.01 1.67 -7.33
C LEU A 57 -15.15 1.94 -5.83
N GLN A 58 -16.35 1.77 -5.27
CA GLN A 58 -16.58 1.95 -3.83
C GLN A 58 -15.73 0.99 -3.01
N TYR A 59 -15.66 -0.27 -3.42
CA TYR A 59 -14.81 -1.27 -2.78
C TYR A 59 -13.33 -0.85 -2.79
N MET A 60 -12.77 -0.51 -3.96
CA MET A 60 -11.35 -0.12 -4.09
C MET A 60 -11.05 1.16 -3.29
N ILE A 61 -11.94 2.16 -3.33
CA ILE A 61 -11.81 3.40 -2.53
C ILE A 61 -11.74 3.07 -1.04
N ASN A 62 -12.63 2.18 -0.55
CA ASN A 62 -12.66 1.78 0.86
C ASN A 62 -11.35 1.06 1.24
N MET A 63 -10.86 0.15 0.41
CA MET A 63 -9.62 -0.57 0.67
C MET A 63 -8.41 0.38 0.67
N LEU A 64 -8.30 1.29 -0.30
CA LEU A 64 -7.23 2.30 -0.33
C LEU A 64 -7.31 3.28 0.85
N ASN A 65 -8.52 3.59 1.32
CA ASN A 65 -8.69 4.41 2.51
C ASN A 65 -8.11 3.72 3.76
N VAL A 66 -8.44 2.45 3.98
CA VAL A 66 -7.88 1.67 5.10
C VAL A 66 -6.37 1.48 4.96
N LEU A 67 -5.89 1.18 3.75
CA LEU A 67 -4.46 1.07 3.45
C LEU A 67 -3.71 2.38 3.77
N SER A 68 -4.29 3.54 3.42
CA SER A 68 -3.67 4.84 3.74
C SER A 68 -3.52 5.08 5.25
N LEU A 69 -4.48 4.60 6.05
CA LEU A 69 -4.40 4.64 7.52
C LEU A 69 -3.30 3.71 8.03
N ARG A 70 -3.18 2.51 7.44
CA ARG A 70 -2.14 1.53 7.77
C ARG A 70 -0.76 2.10 7.45
N ILE A 71 -0.55 2.67 6.27
CA ILE A 71 0.71 3.30 5.86
C ILE A 71 1.14 4.41 6.84
N LYS A 72 0.20 5.24 7.30
CA LYS A 72 0.48 6.29 8.31
C LYS A 72 0.85 5.74 9.68
N LYS A 73 0.31 4.58 10.04
CA LYS A 73 0.46 3.96 11.36
C LYS A 73 0.71 2.45 11.20
N PRO A 74 1.88 2.06 10.65
CA PRO A 74 2.13 0.70 10.20
C PRO A 74 2.28 -0.28 11.35
N CYS A 75 2.19 0.14 12.62
CA CYS A 75 2.31 -0.76 13.77
C CYS A 75 1.08 -0.76 14.70
N VAL A 76 -0.01 -0.10 14.30
CA VAL A 76 -1.20 0.07 15.18
C VAL A 76 -2.28 -1.00 14.95
N PHE A 77 -2.51 -1.42 13.71
CA PHE A 77 -3.55 -2.39 13.36
C PHE A 77 -3.21 -3.10 12.06
N THR A 78 -3.49 -4.38 11.89
CA THR A 78 -3.31 -5.06 10.60
C THR A 78 -4.48 -4.75 9.67
N PHE A 79 -4.21 -4.38 8.42
CA PHE A 79 -5.25 -4.20 7.42
C PHE A 79 -5.75 -5.58 6.96
N GLN A 80 -7.06 -5.81 6.95
CA GLN A 80 -7.63 -7.04 6.40
C GLN A 80 -8.44 -6.69 5.16
N PRO A 81 -7.94 -7.01 3.95
CA PRO A 81 -8.71 -6.82 2.73
C PRO A 81 -10.00 -7.61 2.82
N LEU A 82 -11.12 -6.98 2.49
CA LEU A 82 -12.41 -7.65 2.45
C LEU A 82 -12.55 -8.38 1.11
N ALA A 83 -13.18 -9.56 1.10
CA ALA A 83 -13.53 -10.20 -0.16
C ALA A 83 -14.52 -9.32 -0.93
N PHE A 84 -14.35 -9.27 -2.25
CA PHE A 84 -15.31 -8.65 -3.15
C PHE A 84 -16.14 -9.73 -3.82
N SER A 85 -17.41 -9.46 -4.07
CA SER A 85 -18.29 -10.31 -4.86
C SER A 85 -19.24 -9.43 -5.67
N SER A 86 -19.51 -9.84 -6.89
CA SER A 86 -20.52 -9.23 -7.74
C SER A 86 -21.28 -10.27 -8.56
N THR A 87 -22.29 -9.82 -9.28
CA THR A 87 -22.95 -10.62 -10.33
C THR A 87 -22.21 -10.56 -11.67
N CYS A 88 -21.02 -9.94 -11.72
CA CYS A 88 -20.19 -9.78 -12.92
C CYS A 88 -18.97 -10.72 -12.83
N PRO A 89 -19.02 -11.92 -13.45
CA PRO A 89 -17.98 -12.93 -13.27
C PRO A 89 -16.59 -12.45 -13.68
N ALA A 90 -16.50 -11.65 -14.76
CA ALA A 90 -15.23 -11.08 -15.22
C ALA A 90 -14.53 -10.26 -14.13
N LEU A 91 -15.31 -9.56 -13.32
CA LEU A 91 -14.82 -8.70 -12.27
C LEU A 91 -14.43 -9.48 -11.01
N ASP A 92 -15.14 -10.58 -10.71
CA ASP A 92 -14.72 -11.51 -9.65
C ASP A 92 -13.32 -12.09 -9.94
N PHE A 93 -13.02 -12.42 -11.21
CA PHE A 93 -11.68 -12.88 -11.63
C PHE A 93 -10.64 -11.76 -11.59
N ALA A 94 -10.97 -10.57 -12.11
CA ALA A 94 -10.05 -9.44 -12.13
C ALA A 94 -9.66 -8.96 -10.72
N ASN A 95 -10.58 -9.06 -9.76
CA ASN A 95 -10.35 -8.58 -8.40
C ASN A 95 -9.35 -9.45 -7.61
N ILE A 96 -9.15 -10.72 -7.98
CA ILE A 96 -8.21 -11.61 -7.27
C ILE A 96 -6.82 -10.98 -7.16
N GLY A 97 -6.31 -10.42 -8.25
CA GLY A 97 -5.00 -9.78 -8.26
C GLY A 97 -4.92 -8.54 -7.37
N PHE A 98 -5.98 -7.73 -7.32
CA PHE A 98 -6.05 -6.56 -6.45
C PHE A 98 -6.10 -6.98 -4.97
N TYR A 99 -6.96 -7.95 -4.63
CA TYR A 99 -7.09 -8.51 -3.29
C TYR A 99 -5.77 -9.09 -2.77
N ASP A 100 -5.07 -9.87 -3.59
CA ASP A 100 -3.79 -10.49 -3.22
C ASP A 100 -2.70 -9.44 -2.96
N MET A 101 -2.63 -8.39 -3.79
CA MET A 101 -1.67 -7.30 -3.61
C MET A 101 -1.96 -6.50 -2.35
N LEU A 102 -3.24 -6.23 -2.05
CA LEU A 102 -3.66 -5.64 -0.78
C LEU A 102 -3.19 -6.50 0.40
N GLY A 103 -3.32 -7.82 0.34
CA GLY A 103 -2.80 -8.73 1.36
C GLY A 103 -1.28 -8.63 1.51
N ARG A 104 -0.54 -8.58 0.40
CA ARG A 104 0.94 -8.45 0.40
C ARG A 104 1.42 -7.15 1.03
N THR A 105 0.66 -6.06 0.94
CA THR A 105 1.03 -4.81 1.63
C THR A 105 1.17 -5.01 3.14
N ASN A 106 0.37 -5.89 3.75
CA ASN A 106 0.50 -6.18 5.19
C ASN A 106 1.85 -6.80 5.52
N TYR A 107 2.26 -7.81 4.77
CA TYR A 107 3.55 -8.47 4.99
C TYR A 107 4.71 -7.46 4.96
N VAL A 108 4.69 -6.52 4.01
CA VAL A 108 5.71 -5.48 3.92
C VAL A 108 5.61 -4.49 5.08
N LEU A 109 4.40 -4.02 5.42
CA LEU A 109 4.16 -3.04 6.47
C LEU A 109 4.44 -3.61 7.88
N ASP A 110 4.26 -4.91 8.09
CA ASP A 110 4.64 -5.60 9.32
C ASP A 110 6.16 -5.59 9.54
N GLY A 111 6.94 -5.56 8.45
CA GLY A 111 8.40 -5.41 8.49
C GLY A 111 8.87 -4.09 9.12
N PHE A 112 8.07 -3.02 9.01
CA PHE A 112 8.35 -1.73 9.65
C PHE A 112 8.16 -1.76 11.18
N CYS A 113 7.60 -2.85 11.73
CA CYS A 113 7.26 -2.97 13.15
C CYS A 113 8.12 -3.97 13.91
N ALA A 114 9.14 -4.52 13.26
CA ALA A 114 10.10 -5.39 13.92
C ALA A 114 10.73 -4.64 15.12
N PRO A 115 10.93 -5.29 16.28
CA PRO A 115 11.61 -4.67 17.41
C PRO A 115 12.98 -4.08 16.99
N GLY A 116 13.16 -2.77 17.22
CA GLY A 116 14.36 -2.03 16.82
C GLY A 116 14.31 -1.41 15.41
N ALA A 117 13.30 -1.72 14.59
CA ALA A 117 13.02 -1.02 13.34
C ALA A 117 12.21 0.26 13.64
N ASN A 118 12.89 1.40 13.74
CA ASN A 118 12.23 2.72 13.74
C ASN A 118 12.23 3.29 12.32
N CYS A 119 11.63 2.55 11.38
CA CYS A 119 11.60 2.95 9.99
C CYS A 119 10.40 3.84 9.71
N PRO A 120 10.59 5.11 9.32
CA PRO A 120 9.49 5.90 8.77
C PRO A 120 9.10 5.32 7.40
N VAL A 121 7.79 5.26 7.14
CA VAL A 121 7.29 5.00 5.80
C VAL A 121 7.43 6.27 4.98
N ASP A 122 7.97 6.15 3.77
CA ASP A 122 8.19 7.27 2.87
C ASP A 122 6.86 7.92 2.48
N GLN A 123 6.85 9.25 2.51
CA GLN A 123 5.68 10.06 2.14
C GLN A 123 5.20 9.76 0.72
N ALA A 124 6.10 9.32 -0.18
CA ALA A 124 5.77 8.92 -1.54
C ALA A 124 4.75 7.77 -1.58
N ALA A 125 4.91 6.74 -0.73
CA ALA A 125 3.98 5.62 -0.67
C ALA A 125 2.58 6.06 -0.22
N TYR A 126 2.51 6.95 0.77
CA TYR A 126 1.24 7.53 1.21
C TYR A 126 0.58 8.35 0.09
N ASN A 127 1.35 9.22 -0.56
CA ASN A 127 0.85 10.08 -1.63
C ASN A 127 0.32 9.25 -2.80
N GLU A 128 1.00 8.15 -3.16
CA GLU A 128 0.54 7.26 -4.23
C GLU A 128 -0.84 6.69 -3.93
N VAL A 129 -1.04 6.13 -2.73
CA VAL A 129 -2.35 5.60 -2.32
C VAL A 129 -3.44 6.68 -2.29
N ILE A 130 -3.12 7.90 -1.84
CA ILE A 130 -4.07 9.01 -1.82
C ILE A 130 -4.42 9.49 -3.24
N ASN A 131 -3.45 9.56 -4.14
CA ASN A 131 -3.66 9.95 -5.52
C ASN A 131 -4.59 8.96 -6.22
N GLN A 132 -4.32 7.66 -6.09
CA GLN A 132 -5.18 6.62 -6.66
C GLN A 132 -6.60 6.65 -6.07
N LYS A 133 -6.72 6.81 -4.74
CA LYS A 133 -8.03 6.97 -4.10
C LYS A 133 -8.80 8.16 -4.66
N THR A 134 -8.13 9.30 -4.83
CA THR A 134 -8.74 10.54 -5.37
C THR A 134 -9.18 10.34 -6.82
N ASN A 135 -8.36 9.68 -7.64
CA ASN A 135 -8.72 9.35 -9.01
C ASN A 135 -10.00 8.49 -9.07
N LEU A 136 -10.09 7.46 -8.23
CA LEU A 136 -11.29 6.61 -8.18
C LEU A 136 -12.52 7.36 -7.67
N GLN A 137 -12.36 8.25 -6.69
CA GLN A 137 -13.45 9.12 -6.21
C GLN A 137 -13.98 10.02 -7.31
N ASN A 138 -13.09 10.57 -8.15
CA ASN A 138 -13.47 11.40 -9.29
C ASN A 138 -14.25 10.59 -10.34
N ILE A 139 -13.79 9.38 -10.67
CA ILE A 139 -14.49 8.48 -11.60
C ILE A 139 -15.89 8.15 -11.06
N LEU A 140 -16.01 7.82 -9.78
CA LEU A 140 -17.29 7.50 -9.15
C LEU A 140 -18.24 8.71 -9.17
N ALA A 141 -17.73 9.92 -8.90
CA ALA A 141 -18.52 11.15 -8.96
C ALA A 141 -19.06 11.40 -10.38
N SER A 142 -18.23 11.25 -11.42
CA SER A 142 -18.65 11.38 -12.82
C SER A 142 -19.74 10.39 -13.20
N LEU A 143 -19.66 9.14 -12.73
CA LEU A 143 -20.70 8.12 -12.97
C LEU A 143 -22.02 8.38 -12.23
N ASN A 144 -22.03 9.23 -11.21
CA ASN A 144 -23.26 9.62 -10.51
C ASN A 144 -23.93 10.87 -11.09
N ALA A 145 -23.20 11.63 -11.91
CA ALA A 145 -23.68 12.85 -12.54
C ALA A 145 -24.30 12.64 -13.93
N GLY A 146 -24.01 11.50 -14.59
CA GLY A 146 -24.63 11.07 -15.85
C GLY A 146 -25.57 9.88 -15.63
#